data_AF-A0A1I7AQM1-F1
#
_entry.id   AF-A0A1I7AQM1-F1
#
_cell.length_a   1.000
_cell.length_b   1.000
_cell.length_c   1.000
_cell.angle_alpha   90.00
_cell.angle_beta   90.00
_cell.angle_gamma   90.00
#
_symmetry.space_group_name_H-M   'P 1'
#
loop_
_entity.id
_entity.type
_entity.pdbx_description
1 polymer ?
#
loop_
_entity_poly.entity_id
_entity_poly.type
_entity_poly.pdbx_seq_one_letter_code
_entity_poly.pdbx_strand_id
1 'polypeptide(L)'
;MAEQLKSEGKTLNELVAKKAKSLFGSQANFNSLTEVQKNQIYAGIVESAGKSNPQVNMKMMQLSRLGKGLVVLSIAISVYEIYTADDKVSESGRQIAINSAGIADAAAGGAMAGLMCGPGAPVCVLIGGFVGGALAAWEMGRLWN
;
A
#
# COMPACT_ATOMS: atom_id res chain seq x y z
N MET A 1 0.18 7.96 -6.91
CA MET A 1 0.30 7.13 -8.13
C MET A 1 -0.95 6.31 -8.45
N ALA A 2 -1.43 5.43 -7.57
CA ALA A 2 -2.69 4.69 -7.80
C ALA A 2 -3.94 5.59 -7.77
N GLU A 3 -3.97 6.59 -6.88
CA GLU A 3 -5.04 7.60 -6.88
C GLU A 3 -4.97 8.53 -8.09
N GLN A 4 -3.78 8.98 -8.51
CA GLN A 4 -3.64 9.82 -9.71
C GLN A 4 -4.12 9.14 -10.99
N LEU A 5 -3.89 7.82 -11.12
CA LEU A 5 -4.45 6.99 -12.19
C LEU A 5 -5.98 6.80 -12.09
N LYS A 6 -6.57 6.96 -10.89
CA LYS A 6 -8.03 6.95 -10.68
C LYS A 6 -8.66 8.34 -10.83
N SER A 7 -7.92 9.41 -10.51
CA SER A 7 -8.33 10.81 -10.70
C SER A 7 -8.34 11.20 -12.17
N GLU A 8 -7.44 10.64 -12.99
CA GLU A 8 -7.54 10.63 -14.46
C GLU A 8 -8.55 9.58 -14.95
N GLY A 9 -9.75 9.54 -14.35
CA GLY A 9 -10.81 8.64 -14.76
C GLY A 9 -11.18 8.89 -16.22
N LYS A 10 -10.74 8.01 -17.12
CA LYS A 10 -11.16 8.02 -18.53
C LYS A 10 -12.68 8.09 -18.59
N THR A 11 -13.19 9.03 -19.39
CA THR A 11 -14.63 9.20 -19.54
C THR A 11 -15.27 7.89 -20.00
N LEU A 12 -16.52 7.63 -19.62
CA LEU A 12 -17.25 6.42 -20.00
C LEU A 12 -17.17 6.14 -21.50
N ASN A 13 -17.23 7.19 -22.32
CA ASN A 13 -17.12 7.12 -23.78
C ASN A 13 -15.76 6.59 -24.25
N GLU A 14 -14.69 6.92 -23.54
CA GLU A 14 -13.33 6.49 -23.86
C GLU A 14 -13.10 5.03 -23.43
N LEU A 15 -13.70 4.59 -22.31
CA LEU A 15 -13.69 3.19 -21.86
C LEU A 15 -14.49 2.30 -22.82
N VAL A 16 -15.66 2.78 -23.23
CA VAL A 16 -16.55 2.21 -24.25
C VAL A 16 -15.80 2.04 -25.58
N ALA A 17 -15.14 3.10 -26.08
CA ALA A 17 -14.38 3.04 -27.33
C ALA A 17 -13.18 2.08 -27.23
N LYS A 18 -12.47 2.07 -26.10
CA LYS A 18 -11.30 1.20 -25.88
C LYS A 18 -11.70 -0.27 -25.76
N LYS A 19 -12.82 -0.57 -25.09
CA LYS A 19 -13.36 -1.93 -24.97
C LYS A 19 -14.02 -2.42 -26.26
N ALA A 20 -14.74 -1.57 -26.98
CA ALA A 20 -15.27 -1.89 -28.30
C ALA A 20 -14.15 -2.24 -29.28
N LYS A 21 -13.06 -1.44 -29.32
CA LYS A 21 -11.88 -1.76 -30.13
C LYS A 21 -11.18 -3.05 -29.70
N SER A 22 -11.15 -3.35 -28.41
CA SER A 22 -10.51 -4.56 -27.87
C SER A 22 -11.31 -5.84 -28.09
N LEU A 23 -12.64 -5.77 -28.17
CA LEU A 23 -13.52 -6.94 -28.33
C LEU A 23 -13.97 -7.16 -29.79
N PHE A 24 -14.14 -6.08 -30.55
CA PHE A 24 -14.73 -6.12 -31.90
C PHE A 24 -13.82 -5.50 -32.98
N GLY A 25 -12.58 -5.11 -32.63
CA GLY A 25 -11.58 -4.59 -33.56
C GLY A 25 -11.66 -3.08 -33.84
N SER A 26 -10.63 -2.54 -34.51
CA SER A 26 -10.39 -1.10 -34.70
C SER A 26 -11.50 -0.32 -35.44
N GLN A 27 -12.45 -1.01 -36.07
CA GLN A 27 -13.55 -0.43 -36.86
C GLN A 27 -14.93 -0.52 -36.18
N ALA A 28 -15.03 -1.05 -34.95
CA ALA A 28 -16.31 -1.20 -34.28
C ALA A 28 -16.86 0.15 -33.77
N ASN A 29 -18.01 0.57 -34.30
CA ASN A 29 -18.68 1.81 -33.92
C ASN A 29 -19.78 1.49 -32.89
N PHE A 30 -19.71 2.06 -31.69
CA PHE A 30 -20.62 1.77 -30.57
C PHE A 30 -22.11 1.93 -30.93
N ASN A 31 -22.39 2.81 -31.91
CA ASN A 31 -23.74 3.10 -32.38
C ASN A 31 -24.31 2.06 -33.36
N SER A 32 -23.49 1.20 -33.97
CA SER A 32 -23.94 0.15 -34.90
C SER A 32 -24.02 -1.24 -34.27
N LEU A 33 -23.68 -1.38 -32.98
CA LEU A 33 -23.70 -2.65 -32.24
C LEU A 33 -25.09 -2.91 -31.64
N THR A 34 -25.52 -4.17 -31.66
CA THR A 34 -26.81 -4.61 -31.08
C THR A 34 -26.81 -4.46 -29.55
N GLU A 35 -28.00 -4.34 -28.92
CA GLU A 35 -28.12 -4.18 -27.46
C GLU A 35 -27.40 -5.28 -26.66
N VAL A 36 -27.41 -6.51 -27.16
CA VAL A 36 -26.70 -7.65 -26.56
C VAL A 36 -25.18 -7.43 -26.57
N GLN A 37 -24.64 -6.87 -27.66
CA GLN A 37 -23.20 -6.55 -27.76
C GLN A 37 -22.83 -5.35 -26.89
N LYS A 38 -23.71 -4.35 -26.75
CA LYS A 38 -23.52 -3.22 -25.82
C LYS A 38 -23.47 -3.70 -24.37
N ASN A 39 -24.36 -4.61 -23.97
CA ASN A 39 -24.38 -5.19 -22.63
C ASN A 39 -23.11 -6.01 -22.33
N GLN A 40 -22.56 -6.74 -23.30
CA GLN A 40 -21.27 -7.43 -23.14
C GLN A 40 -20.11 -6.44 -22.95
N ILE A 41 -20.14 -5.29 -23.61
CA ILE A 41 -19.10 -4.26 -23.42
C ILE A 41 -19.22 -3.64 -22.03
N TYR A 42 -20.43 -3.32 -21.55
CA TYR A 42 -20.64 -2.83 -20.20
C TYR A 42 -20.20 -3.85 -19.13
N ALA A 43 -20.56 -5.12 -19.29
CA ALA A 43 -20.11 -6.19 -18.39
C ALA A 43 -18.56 -6.30 -18.38
N GLY A 44 -17.93 -6.23 -19.56
CA GLY A 44 -16.48 -6.26 -19.69
C GLY A 44 -15.78 -5.02 -19.09
N ILE A 45 -16.44 -3.85 -19.04
CA ILE A 45 -15.95 -2.66 -18.34
C ILE A 45 -15.99 -2.87 -16.83
N VAL A 46 -17.12 -3.33 -16.29
CA VAL A 46 -17.30 -3.60 -14.85
C VAL A 46 -16.29 -4.63 -14.36
N GLU A 47 -16.12 -5.73 -15.10
CA GLU A 47 -15.15 -6.77 -14.73
C GLU A 47 -13.70 -6.30 -14.85
N SER A 48 -13.39 -5.42 -15.82
CA SER A 48 -12.04 -4.87 -15.95
C SER A 48 -11.73 -3.78 -14.93
N ALA A 49 -12.76 -3.08 -14.43
CA ALA A 49 -12.62 -2.15 -13.32
C ALA A 49 -12.30 -2.87 -11.99
N GLY A 50 -12.71 -4.15 -11.87
CA GLY A 50 -12.32 -5.03 -10.76
C GLY A 50 -10.95 -5.71 -10.91
N LYS A 51 -10.37 -5.73 -12.11
CA LYS A 51 -9.06 -6.38 -12.33
C LYS A 51 -7.92 -5.47 -11.90
N SER A 52 -7.05 -6.03 -11.06
CA SER A 52 -5.85 -5.35 -10.57
C SER A 52 -4.89 -4.99 -11.71
N ASN A 53 -4.38 -3.76 -11.72
CA ASN A 53 -3.44 -3.30 -12.73
C ASN A 53 -2.03 -3.85 -12.44
N PRO A 54 -1.45 -4.69 -13.31
CA PRO A 54 -0.16 -5.34 -13.06
C PRO A 54 0.98 -4.34 -12.89
N GLN A 55 0.93 -3.17 -13.54
CA GLN A 55 1.99 -2.17 -13.39
C GLN A 55 2.03 -1.55 -11.99
N VAL A 56 0.86 -1.34 -11.39
CA VAL A 56 0.77 -0.80 -10.02
C VAL A 56 1.16 -1.89 -9.01
N ASN A 57 0.77 -3.14 -9.26
CA ASN A 57 1.14 -4.28 -8.42
C ASN A 57 2.68 -4.51 -8.40
N MET A 58 3.35 -4.39 -9.55
CA MET A 58 4.81 -4.51 -9.64
C MET A 58 5.53 -3.40 -8.86
N LYS A 59 5.05 -2.15 -8.96
CA LYS A 59 5.62 -1.03 -8.19
C LYS A 59 5.41 -1.18 -6.69
N MET A 60 4.23 -1.64 -6.27
CA MET A 60 3.95 -1.99 -4.88
C MET A 60 4.90 -3.09 -4.37
N MET A 61 5.12 -4.16 -5.15
CA MET A 61 6.06 -5.23 -4.77
C MET A 61 7.51 -4.73 -4.63
N GLN A 62 7.97 -3.84 -5.51
CA GLN A 62 9.30 -3.23 -5.40
C GLN A 62 9.43 -2.39 -4.13
N LEU A 63 8.41 -1.59 -3.81
CA LEU A 63 8.36 -0.81 -2.58
C LEU A 63 8.40 -1.70 -1.33
N SER A 64 7.65 -2.81 -1.33
CA SER A 64 7.67 -3.77 -0.21
C SER A 64 9.04 -4.43 -0.03
N ARG A 65 9.78 -4.68 -1.11
CA ARG A 65 11.15 -5.21 -1.04
C ARG A 65 12.13 -4.18 -0.47
N LEU A 66 12.01 -2.91 -0.88
CA LEU A 66 12.82 -1.82 -0.33
C LEU A 66 12.57 -1.62 1.17
N GLY A 67 11.30 -1.65 1.59
CA GLY A 67 10.93 -1.54 3.01
C GLY A 67 11.55 -2.67 3.85
N LYS A 68 11.52 -3.91 3.37
CA LYS A 68 12.18 -5.05 4.04
C LYS A 68 13.71 -4.87 4.11
N GLY A 69 14.33 -4.28 3.09
CA GLY A 69 15.76 -3.96 3.09
C GLY A 69 16.13 -2.94 4.17
N LEU A 70 15.31 -1.90 4.35
CA LEU A 70 15.52 -0.91 5.40
C LEU A 70 15.45 -1.51 6.81
N VAL A 71 14.54 -2.45 7.05
CA VAL A 71 14.46 -3.16 8.35
C VAL A 71 15.74 -3.92 8.65
N VAL A 72 16.32 -4.61 7.66
CA VAL A 72 17.59 -5.33 7.82
C VAL A 72 18.73 -4.37 8.12
N LEU A 73 18.77 -3.22 7.44
CA LEU A 73 19.76 -2.18 7.70
C LEU A 73 19.63 -1.63 9.13
N SER A 74 18.41 -1.36 9.60
CA SER A 74 18.16 -0.89 10.96
C SER A 74 18.65 -1.89 12.01
N ILE A 75 18.39 -3.19 11.81
CA ILE A 75 18.89 -4.25 12.70
C ILE A 75 20.42 -4.30 12.71
N ALA A 76 21.07 -4.14 11.56
CA ALA A 76 22.53 -4.12 11.48
C ALA A 76 23.14 -2.95 12.27
N ILE A 77 22.52 -1.76 12.20
CA ILE A 77 22.95 -0.58 12.97
C ILE A 77 22.74 -0.80 14.47
N SER A 78 21.59 -1.36 14.86
CA SER A 78 21.28 -1.73 16.24
C SER A 78 22.33 -2.68 16.85
N VAL A 79 22.75 -3.72 16.10
CA VAL A 79 23.79 -4.66 16.55
C VAL A 79 25.15 -3.97 16.69
N TYR A 80 25.48 -3.03 15.80
CA TYR A 80 26.71 -2.25 15.90
C TYR A 80 26.73 -1.37 17.16
N GLU A 81 25.64 -0.71 17.50
CA GLU A 81 25.52 0.06 18.75
C GLU A 81 25.68 -0.84 19.98
N ILE A 82 25.05 -2.02 20.02
CA ILE A 82 25.21 -2.99 21.14
C ILE A 82 26.67 -3.46 21.26
N TYR A 83 27.35 -3.66 20.13
CA TYR A 83 28.75 -4.08 20.14
C TYR A 83 29.67 -2.99 20.71
N THR A 84 29.37 -1.73 20.42
CA THR A 84 30.19 -0.57 20.82
C THR A 84 29.83 -0.03 22.21
N ALA A 85 28.68 -0.44 22.79
CA ALA A 85 28.24 -0.01 24.11
C ALA A 85 28.97 -0.73 25.27
N ASP A 86 29.24 0.04 26.33
CA ASP A 86 29.84 -0.41 27.61
C ASP A 86 28.92 -1.36 28.39
N ASP A 87 27.59 -1.10 28.43
CA ASP A 87 26.60 -1.92 29.16
C ASP A 87 25.59 -2.60 28.21
N LYS A 88 26.02 -3.75 27.68
CA LYS A 88 25.31 -4.48 26.62
C LYS A 88 23.91 -4.97 27.02
N VAL A 89 23.70 -5.28 28.30
CA VAL A 89 22.44 -5.87 28.81
C VAL A 89 21.33 -4.81 28.90
N SER A 90 21.66 -3.61 29.38
CA SER A 90 20.70 -2.50 29.48
C SER A 90 20.26 -2.01 28.09
N GLU A 91 21.22 -1.83 27.16
CA GLU A 91 20.91 -1.39 25.80
C GLU A 91 20.15 -2.43 24.98
N SER A 92 20.45 -3.72 25.17
CA SER A 92 19.66 -4.80 24.54
C SER A 92 18.20 -4.77 25.01
N GLY A 93 17.97 -4.57 26.32
CA GLY A 93 16.62 -4.42 26.87
C GLY A 93 15.88 -3.22 26.29
N ARG A 94 16.54 -2.07 26.21
CA ARG A 94 16.00 -0.82 25.64
C ARG A 94 15.58 -1.00 24.19
N GLN A 95 16.44 -1.58 23.36
CA GLN A 95 16.15 -1.79 21.94
C GLN A 95 15.02 -2.79 21.73
N ILE A 96 14.93 -3.86 22.53
CA ILE A 96 13.82 -4.82 22.44
C ILE A 96 12.50 -4.14 22.83
N ALA A 97 12.50 -3.33 23.88
CA ALA A 97 11.32 -2.61 24.35
C ALA A 97 10.83 -1.60 23.30
N ILE A 98 11.73 -0.82 22.70
CA ILE A 98 11.39 0.17 21.66
C ILE A 98 10.89 -0.52 20.38
N ASN A 99 11.57 -1.56 19.91
CA ASN A 99 11.16 -2.27 18.69
C ASN A 99 9.83 -3.02 18.87
N SER A 100 9.61 -3.68 20.01
CA SER A 100 8.36 -4.40 20.27
C SER A 100 7.17 -3.46 20.40
N ALA A 101 7.32 -2.34 21.11
CA ALA A 101 6.31 -1.31 21.20
C ALA A 101 6.03 -0.68 19.82
N GLY A 102 7.07 -0.31 19.07
CA GLY A 102 6.91 0.27 17.73
C GLY A 102 6.16 -0.65 16.75
N ILE A 103 6.38 -1.96 16.81
CA ILE A 103 5.66 -2.94 15.95
C ILE A 103 4.21 -3.11 16.41
N ALA A 104 3.97 -3.23 17.72
CA ALA A 104 2.63 -3.40 18.27
C ALA A 104 1.75 -2.17 17.99
N ASP A 105 2.29 -0.97 18.19
CA ASP A 105 1.59 0.28 17.90
C ASP A 105 1.46 0.56 16.40
N ALA A 106 2.43 0.17 15.58
CA ALA A 106 2.26 0.25 14.12
C ALA A 106 1.11 -0.63 13.64
N ALA A 107 0.95 -1.82 14.22
CA ALA A 107 -0.18 -2.69 13.92
C ALA A 107 -1.51 -2.09 14.42
N ALA A 108 -1.53 -1.56 15.65
CA ALA A 108 -2.72 -0.93 16.22
C ALA A 108 -3.12 0.35 15.46
N GLY A 109 -2.18 1.27 15.25
CA GLY A 109 -2.39 2.51 14.50
C GLY A 109 -2.78 2.26 13.04
N GLY A 110 -2.19 1.24 12.40
CA GLY A 110 -2.56 0.81 11.06
C GLY A 110 -3.96 0.21 11.01
N ALA A 111 -4.33 -0.62 11.99
CA ALA A 111 -5.66 -1.20 12.10
C ALA A 111 -6.73 -0.13 12.37
N MET A 112 -6.46 0.80 13.28
CA MET A 112 -7.38 1.90 13.60
C MET A 112 -7.60 2.83 12.40
N ALA A 113 -6.55 3.21 11.68
CA ALA A 113 -6.68 3.99 10.46
C ALA A 113 -7.37 3.19 9.33
N GLY A 114 -7.13 1.88 9.26
CA GLY A 114 -7.83 0.98 8.35
C GLY A 114 -9.34 0.85 8.62
N LEU A 115 -9.74 0.88 9.89
CA LEU A 115 -11.16 0.91 10.27
C LEU A 115 -11.82 2.24 9.90
N MET A 116 -11.10 3.37 9.99
CA MET A 116 -11.64 4.68 9.64
C MET A 116 -11.75 4.91 8.13
N CYS A 117 -10.75 4.47 7.34
CA CYS A 117 -10.72 4.69 5.89
C CYS A 117 -11.21 3.50 5.05
N GLY A 118 -11.53 2.37 5.70
CA GLY A 118 -11.98 1.14 5.07
C GLY A 118 -10.83 0.25 4.56
N PRO A 119 -11.06 -1.07 4.43
CA PRO A 119 -10.04 -2.07 4.10
C PRO A 119 -9.45 -1.94 2.69
N GLY A 120 -10.02 -1.07 1.84
CA GLY A 120 -9.57 -0.80 0.48
C GLY A 120 -8.63 0.40 0.33
N ALA A 121 -8.33 1.12 1.41
CA ALA A 121 -7.53 2.36 1.39
C ALA A 121 -6.12 2.13 1.97
N PRO A 122 -5.17 1.60 1.17
CA PRO A 122 -3.84 1.23 1.66
C PRO A 122 -3.04 2.43 2.19
N VAL A 123 -3.31 3.64 1.69
CA VAL A 123 -2.60 4.85 2.12
C VAL A 123 -2.92 5.20 3.57
N CYS A 124 -4.19 5.09 3.97
CA CYS A 124 -4.62 5.47 5.31
C CYS A 124 -4.07 4.49 6.38
N VAL A 125 -4.06 3.19 6.08
CA VAL A 125 -3.44 2.15 6.92
C VAL A 125 -1.94 2.39 7.08
N LEU A 126 -1.24 2.73 6.00
CA LEU A 126 0.21 2.97 6.03
C LEU A 126 0.57 4.21 6.86
N ILE A 127 -0.19 5.30 6.72
CA ILE A 127 0.02 6.51 7.52
C ILE A 127 -0.27 6.24 8.99
N GLY A 128 -1.39 5.58 9.30
CA GLY A 128 -1.75 5.24 10.67
C GLY A 128 -0.72 4.35 11.36
N GLY A 129 -0.24 3.32 10.66
CA GLY A 129 0.79 2.43 11.20
C GLY A 129 2.15 3.11 11.35
N PHE A 130 2.53 3.98 10.42
CA PHE A 130 3.79 4.71 10.52
C PHE A 130 3.78 5.72 11.68
N VAL A 131 2.70 6.51 11.82
CA VAL A 131 2.56 7.49 12.88
C VAL A 131 2.45 6.81 14.25
N GLY A 132 1.65 5.73 14.36
CA GLY A 132 1.54 4.95 15.60
C GLY A 132 2.89 4.36 16.03
N GLY A 133 3.59 3.69 15.11
CA GLY A 133 4.90 3.10 15.41
C GLY A 133 5.97 4.13 15.79
N ALA A 134 5.99 5.30 15.14
CA ALA A 134 6.93 6.37 15.45
C ALA A 134 6.68 7.01 16.83
N LEU A 135 5.41 7.21 17.19
CA LEU A 135 5.02 7.75 18.50
C LEU A 135 5.40 6.77 19.63
N ALA A 136 5.10 5.49 19.48
CA ALA A 136 5.43 4.49 20.48
C ALA A 136 6.95 4.32 20.67
N ALA A 137 7.73 4.36 19.59
CA ALA A 137 9.18 4.32 19.67
C ALA A 137 9.76 5.53 20.44
N TRP A 138 9.18 6.73 20.23
CA TRP A 138 9.59 7.94 20.92
C TRP A 138 9.22 7.93 22.41
N GLU A 139 8.00 7.48 22.75
CA GLU A 139 7.55 7.35 24.13
C GLU A 139 8.39 6.33 24.92
N MET A 140 8.66 5.16 24.33
CA MET A 140 9.49 4.14 24.96
C MET A 140 10.95 4.59 25.10
N GLY A 141 11.46 5.37 24.13
CA GLY A 141 12.78 5.99 24.23
C GLY A 141 12.89 7.00 25.38
N ARG A 142 11.80 7.73 25.68
CA ARG A 142 11.73 8.66 26.82
C ARG A 142 11.55 7.95 28.16
N LEU A 143 10.84 6.82 28.20
CA LEU A 143 10.60 6.06 29.43
C LEU A 143 11.84 5.30 29.94
N TRP A 144 12.79 4.97 29.06
CA TRP A 144 14.01 4.24 29.40
C TRP A 144 15.22 5.15 29.68
N ASN A 145 15.06 6.47 29.63
CA ASN A 145 16.11 7.48 29.79
C ASN A 145 15.95 8.22 31.12
#